data_AF-A0A6I1F3V4-F1
#
_entry.id   AF-A0A6I1F3V4-F1
#
_cell.length_a   1.000
_cell.length_b   1.000
_cell.length_c   1.000
_cell.angle_alpha   90.00
_cell.angle_beta   90.00
_cell.angle_gamma   90.00
#
_symmetry.space_group_name_H-M   'P 1'
#
loop_
_entity.id
_entity.type
_entity.pdbx_description
1 polymer ?
#
loop_
_entity_poly.entity_id
_entity_poly.type
_entity_poly.pdbx_seq_one_letter_code
_entity_poly.pdbx_strand_id
1 'polypeptide(L)'
;MDWSKIKTIFIIAFLLLDIYLIYEYTQLKESQKADDNTEESAANILAQLGIDYDKKNIPMNKQKDQYLSAKSKTFSVEELEELEKGILKDQVITIRDSINLQSVLEKPIEVEDDFSSGDLAEFLSNQVYNGTEYHFWEKKGNTITYYQQYGQKTLYRNLKGALIFNLNEENKIVSYNQTYLENIKEMDEKENIISPLEVILSLFKNSYIDSDAFVSKMELGYYTQLDTSAQLLTPTWKITVDDKNYYVNALAGEIIQPETEELKVE
;
A
#
# COMPACT_ATOMS: atom_id res chain seq x y z
N MET A 1 -8.06 -59.92 -4.32
CA MET A 1 -7.94 -58.49 -4.68
C MET A 1 -6.64 -58.32 -5.42
N ASP A 2 -6.68 -57.91 -6.69
CA ASP A 2 -5.52 -57.89 -7.60
C ASP A 2 -4.52 -56.78 -7.20
N TRP A 3 -3.73 -57.07 -6.17
CA TRP A 3 -2.73 -56.15 -5.60
C TRP A 3 -1.67 -55.71 -6.62
N SER A 4 -1.39 -56.54 -7.63
CA SER A 4 -0.51 -56.20 -8.75
C SER A 4 -1.12 -55.13 -9.67
N LYS A 5 -2.44 -55.16 -9.93
CA LYS A 5 -3.10 -54.17 -10.80
C LYS A 5 -3.15 -52.79 -10.15
N ILE A 6 -3.41 -52.74 -8.85
CA ILE A 6 -3.41 -51.49 -8.07
C ILE A 6 -2.01 -50.86 -8.07
N LYS A 7 -0.95 -51.66 -7.93
CA LYS A 7 0.44 -51.16 -8.02
C LYS A 7 0.76 -50.55 -9.37
N THR A 8 0.38 -51.20 -10.47
CA THR A 8 0.63 -50.68 -11.83
C THR A 8 -0.11 -49.37 -12.08
N ILE A 9 -1.37 -49.28 -11.64
CA ILE A 9 -2.15 -48.04 -11.73
C ILE A 9 -1.48 -46.91 -10.94
N PHE A 10 -1.01 -47.19 -9.71
CA PHE A 10 -0.28 -46.22 -8.90
C PHE A 10 1.01 -45.75 -9.58
N ILE A 11 1.81 -46.67 -10.15
CA ILE A 11 3.05 -46.32 -10.86
C ILE A 11 2.76 -45.43 -12.07
N ILE A 12 1.73 -45.73 -12.85
CA ILE A 12 1.34 -44.93 -14.02
C ILE A 12 0.81 -43.55 -13.58
N ALA A 13 0.00 -43.48 -12.52
CA ALA A 13 -0.53 -42.22 -12.01
C ALA A 13 0.59 -41.32 -11.47
N PHE A 14 1.55 -41.87 -10.72
CA PHE A 14 2.74 -41.12 -10.28
C PHE A 14 3.58 -40.64 -11.46
N LEU A 15 3.79 -41.48 -12.47
CA LEU A 15 4.57 -41.10 -13.65
C LEU A 15 3.90 -39.97 -14.47
N LEU A 16 2.56 -39.98 -14.58
CA LEU A 16 1.82 -38.87 -15.20
C LEU A 16 1.92 -37.57 -14.38
N LEU A 17 1.87 -37.67 -13.05
CA LEU A 17 2.08 -36.54 -12.15
C LEU A 17 3.51 -35.98 -12.30
N ASP A 18 4.52 -36.84 -12.34
CA ASP A 18 5.92 -36.44 -12.49
C ASP A 18 6.17 -35.73 -13.84
N ILE A 19 5.57 -36.23 -14.92
CA ILE A 19 5.65 -35.56 -16.24
C ILE A 19 4.97 -34.19 -16.20
N TYR A 20 3.81 -34.09 -15.56
CA TYR A 20 3.11 -32.81 -15.39
C TYR A 20 3.96 -31.82 -14.58
N LEU A 21 4.57 -32.26 -13.47
CA LEU A 21 5.47 -31.45 -12.66
C LEU A 21 6.71 -30.99 -13.43
N ILE A 22 7.29 -31.86 -14.26
CA ILE A 22 8.43 -31.49 -15.12
C ILE A 22 8.00 -30.43 -16.13
N TYR A 23 6.84 -30.59 -16.76
CA TYR A 23 6.30 -29.61 -17.71
C TYR A 23 6.08 -28.24 -17.04
N GLU A 24 5.43 -28.23 -15.88
CA GLU A 24 5.20 -27.01 -15.09
C GLU A 24 6.53 -26.35 -14.68
N TYR A 25 7.51 -27.14 -14.21
CA TYR A 25 8.84 -26.67 -13.86
C TYR A 25 9.57 -26.05 -15.06
N THR A 26 9.49 -26.66 -16.25
CA THR A 26 10.11 -26.09 -17.46
C THR A 26 9.48 -24.76 -17.86
N GLN A 27 8.14 -24.64 -17.77
CA GLN A 27 7.44 -23.40 -18.07
C GLN A 27 7.82 -22.28 -17.09
N LEU A 28 7.87 -22.58 -15.79
CA LEU A 28 8.33 -21.64 -14.77
C LEU A 28 9.74 -21.10 -15.05
N LYS A 29 10.65 -21.97 -15.52
CA LYS A 29 12.04 -21.59 -15.83
C LYS A 29 12.17 -20.76 -17.12
N GLU A 30 11.33 -21.02 -18.12
CA GLU A 30 11.29 -20.22 -19.34
C GLU A 30 10.74 -18.82 -19.09
N SER A 31 9.65 -18.70 -18.32
CA SER A 31 9.11 -17.39 -17.90
C SER A 31 10.15 -16.58 -17.13
N GLN A 32 10.88 -17.20 -16.20
CA GLN A 32 11.94 -16.51 -15.45
C GLN A 32 13.06 -15.94 -16.35
N LYS A 33 13.48 -16.68 -17.39
CA LYS A 33 14.49 -16.19 -18.35
C LYS A 33 13.95 -15.08 -19.23
N ALA A 34 12.67 -15.14 -19.62
CA ALA A 34 12.04 -14.08 -20.39
C ALA A 34 12.02 -12.77 -19.59
N ASP A 35 11.63 -12.84 -18.32
CA ASP A 35 11.65 -11.68 -17.41
C ASP A 35 13.06 -11.08 -17.29
N ASP A 36 14.10 -11.91 -17.07
CA ASP A 36 15.49 -11.43 -16.93
C ASP A 36 15.97 -10.67 -18.19
N ASN A 37 15.67 -11.20 -19.39
CA ASN A 37 16.01 -10.52 -20.65
C ASN A 37 15.24 -9.21 -20.82
N THR A 38 14.02 -9.13 -20.28
CA THR A 38 13.16 -7.95 -20.38
C THR A 38 13.66 -6.83 -19.47
N GLU A 39 14.12 -7.17 -18.26
CA GLU A 39 14.79 -6.23 -17.35
C GLU A 39 16.09 -5.69 -17.93
N GLU A 40 16.95 -6.55 -18.53
CA GLU A 40 18.19 -6.10 -19.16
C GLU A 40 17.91 -5.16 -20.36
N SER A 41 16.87 -5.47 -21.14
CA SER A 41 16.40 -4.60 -22.21
C SER A 41 15.90 -3.25 -21.68
N ALA A 42 15.08 -3.26 -20.62
CA ALA A 42 14.56 -2.03 -20.00
C ALA A 42 15.70 -1.15 -19.46
N ALA A 43 16.67 -1.74 -18.74
CA ALA A 43 17.83 -1.02 -18.22
C ALA A 43 18.62 -0.31 -19.33
N ASN A 44 18.86 -1.01 -20.45
CA ASN A 44 19.57 -0.45 -21.60
C ASN A 44 18.81 0.70 -22.26
N ILE A 45 17.48 0.57 -22.39
CA ILE A 45 16.64 1.63 -22.95
C ILE A 45 16.65 2.87 -22.03
N LEU A 46 16.47 2.69 -20.73
CA LEU A 46 16.50 3.80 -19.76
C LEU A 46 17.84 4.54 -19.80
N ALA A 47 18.96 3.81 -19.87
CA ALA A 47 20.29 4.41 -20.00
C ALA A 47 20.46 5.22 -21.29
N GLN A 48 19.89 4.76 -22.42
CA GLN A 48 19.90 5.51 -23.68
C GLN A 48 19.05 6.78 -23.63
N LEU A 49 17.99 6.77 -22.82
CA LEU A 49 17.10 7.92 -22.58
C LEU A 49 17.63 8.89 -21.51
N GLY A 50 18.79 8.61 -20.91
CA GLY A 50 19.36 9.42 -19.84
C GLY A 50 18.61 9.32 -18.50
N ILE A 51 17.64 8.42 -18.37
CA ILE A 51 16.84 8.26 -17.15
C ILE A 51 17.67 7.49 -16.12
N ASP A 52 18.07 8.18 -15.06
CA ASP A 52 18.86 7.60 -13.97
C ASP A 52 17.99 7.34 -12.73
N TYR A 53 18.48 6.49 -11.83
CA TYR A 53 17.69 6.01 -10.71
C TYR A 53 18.54 5.56 -9.52
N ASP A 54 18.04 5.79 -8.31
CA ASP A 54 18.75 5.38 -7.09
C ASP A 54 18.60 3.87 -6.84
N LYS A 55 19.65 3.13 -7.20
CA LYS A 55 19.74 1.67 -7.03
C LYS A 55 19.54 1.19 -5.58
N LYS A 56 19.75 2.03 -4.57
CA LYS A 56 19.54 1.66 -3.16
C LYS A 56 18.07 1.71 -2.77
N ASN A 57 17.30 2.59 -3.42
CA ASN A 57 15.91 2.89 -3.09
C ASN A 57 14.92 2.27 -4.10
N ILE A 58 15.40 1.38 -4.97
CA ILE A 58 14.58 0.64 -5.93
C ILE A 58 14.72 -0.85 -5.68
N PRO A 59 13.60 -1.56 -5.45
CA PRO A 59 13.64 -2.96 -5.08
C PRO A 59 13.79 -3.86 -6.31
N MET A 60 15.03 -4.04 -6.78
CA MET A 60 15.38 -4.79 -8.00
C MET A 60 15.13 -6.30 -7.93
N ASN A 61 14.64 -6.83 -6.82
CA ASN A 61 14.31 -8.24 -6.72
C ASN A 61 12.95 -8.53 -7.35
N LYS A 62 12.81 -9.69 -8.00
CA LYS A 62 11.50 -10.19 -8.43
C LYS A 62 10.59 -10.33 -7.23
N GLN A 63 9.36 -9.83 -7.38
CA GLN A 63 8.37 -9.82 -6.32
C GLN A 63 7.07 -10.44 -6.82
N LYS A 64 6.31 -10.95 -5.86
CA LYS A 64 4.96 -11.41 -6.09
C LYS A 64 4.01 -10.72 -5.13
N ASP A 65 2.82 -10.44 -5.62
CA ASP A 65 1.77 -9.80 -4.85
C ASP A 65 0.38 -10.22 -5.33
N GLN A 66 -0.64 -9.79 -4.62
CA GLN A 66 -2.03 -10.13 -4.93
C GLN A 66 -2.97 -9.02 -4.46
N TYR A 67 -4.23 -9.08 -4.91
CA TYR A 67 -5.27 -8.16 -4.46
C TYR A 67 -5.63 -8.39 -2.99
N LEU A 68 -6.13 -7.35 -2.32
CA LEU A 68 -6.71 -7.48 -0.98
C LEU A 68 -8.18 -7.04 -0.99
N SER A 69 -8.98 -7.68 -0.14
CA SER A 69 -10.31 -7.21 0.23
C SER A 69 -10.27 -6.62 1.63
N ALA A 70 -10.86 -5.44 1.84
CA ALA A 70 -10.92 -4.81 3.15
C ALA A 70 -12.32 -4.22 3.41
N LYS A 71 -12.70 -4.08 4.68
CA LYS A 71 -13.95 -3.43 5.08
C LYS A 71 -13.67 -2.22 5.94
N SER A 72 -14.47 -1.17 5.79
CA SER A 72 -14.40 -0.04 6.71
C SER A 72 -14.89 -0.43 8.09
N LYS A 73 -14.10 -0.08 9.10
CA LYS A 73 -14.47 -0.21 10.50
C LYS A 73 -15.70 0.62 10.78
N THR A 74 -16.69 -0.03 11.37
CA THR A 74 -17.84 0.64 11.98
C THR A 74 -17.62 0.65 13.48
N PHE A 75 -17.70 1.82 14.10
CA PHE A 75 -17.53 1.95 15.55
C PHE A 75 -18.90 1.84 16.23
N SER A 76 -19.03 0.92 17.20
CA SER A 76 -20.26 0.80 17.99
C SER A 76 -20.22 1.68 19.24
N VAL A 77 -21.38 1.98 19.81
CA VAL A 77 -21.47 2.78 21.05
C VAL A 77 -20.78 2.07 22.21
N GLU A 78 -20.97 0.76 22.32
CA GLU A 78 -20.36 -0.05 23.38
C GLU A 78 -18.84 -0.07 23.27
N GLU A 79 -18.30 -0.22 22.05
CA GLU A 79 -16.85 -0.18 21.80
C GLU A 79 -16.26 1.20 22.14
N LEU A 80 -16.96 2.28 21.79
CA LEU A 80 -16.53 3.63 22.17
C LEU A 80 -16.42 3.80 23.69
N GLU A 81 -17.42 3.35 24.44
CA GLU A 81 -17.38 3.47 25.90
C GLU A 81 -16.16 2.76 26.52
N GLU A 82 -15.71 1.66 25.92
CA GLU A 82 -14.49 0.96 26.33
C GLU A 82 -13.24 1.73 25.91
N LEU A 83 -13.20 2.27 24.69
CA LEU A 83 -12.08 3.04 24.17
C LEU A 83 -11.87 4.35 24.97
N GLU A 84 -12.94 5.08 25.30
CA GLU A 84 -12.90 6.32 26.10
C GLU A 84 -12.41 6.09 27.53
N LYS A 85 -12.71 4.92 28.12
CA LYS A 85 -12.18 4.51 29.44
C LYS A 85 -10.72 4.05 29.36
N GLY A 86 -10.22 3.76 28.16
CA GLY A 86 -8.92 3.16 27.90
C GLY A 86 -8.01 4.09 27.11
N ILE A 87 -7.74 3.69 25.86
CA ILE A 87 -6.75 4.34 24.99
C ILE A 87 -7.15 5.77 24.61
N LEU A 88 -8.45 6.05 24.46
CA LEU A 88 -8.96 7.37 24.06
C LEU A 88 -9.31 8.27 25.25
N LYS A 89 -8.73 8.02 26.42
CA LYS A 89 -8.89 8.90 27.58
C LYS A 89 -8.40 10.33 27.29
N ASP A 90 -8.93 11.30 28.02
CA ASP A 90 -8.58 12.73 27.93
C ASP A 90 -8.91 13.35 26.55
N GLN A 91 -9.93 12.81 25.87
CA GLN A 91 -10.39 13.22 24.54
C GLN A 91 -11.92 13.18 24.48
N VAL A 92 -12.50 14.06 23.66
CA VAL A 92 -13.94 14.06 23.36
C VAL A 92 -14.14 13.41 22.00
N ILE A 93 -14.80 12.26 21.97
CA ILE A 93 -14.99 11.47 20.75
C ILE A 93 -16.39 11.70 20.17
N THR A 94 -16.49 11.76 18.85
CA THR A 94 -17.75 11.79 18.11
C THR A 94 -17.62 10.91 16.88
N ILE A 95 -18.62 10.06 16.61
CA ILE A 95 -18.68 9.30 15.35
C ILE A 95 -19.54 10.04 14.35
N ARG A 96 -19.04 10.17 13.12
CA ARG A 96 -19.81 10.57 11.94
C ARG A 96 -19.92 9.41 10.96
N ASP A 97 -21.09 9.28 10.33
CA ASP A 97 -21.38 8.27 9.29
C ASP A 97 -21.00 6.82 9.65
N SER A 98 -20.99 6.52 10.95
CA SER A 98 -20.62 5.23 11.56
C SER A 98 -19.16 4.77 11.38
N ILE A 99 -18.39 5.39 10.48
CA ILE A 99 -17.03 4.95 10.12
C ILE A 99 -15.94 5.98 10.41
N ASN A 100 -16.32 7.23 10.69
CA ASN A 100 -15.39 8.32 10.96
C ASN A 100 -15.39 8.64 12.45
N LEU A 101 -14.26 8.37 13.11
CA LEU A 101 -14.02 8.75 14.50
C LEU A 101 -13.36 10.13 14.51
N GLN A 102 -14.07 11.11 15.03
CA GLN A 102 -13.57 12.45 15.28
C GLN A 102 -13.17 12.56 16.76
N SER A 103 -11.93 12.94 17.02
CA SER A 103 -11.42 13.19 18.37
C SER A 103 -11.04 14.65 18.54
N VAL A 104 -11.48 15.28 19.63
CA VAL A 104 -11.01 16.59 20.08
C VAL A 104 -10.19 16.40 21.35
N LEU A 105 -8.94 16.87 21.34
CA LEU A 105 -8.02 16.69 22.45
C LEU A 105 -8.33 17.68 23.56
N GLU A 106 -8.42 17.23 24.81
CA GLU A 106 -8.56 18.15 25.95
C GLU A 106 -7.32 19.03 26.12
N LYS A 107 -6.14 18.47 25.84
CA LYS A 107 -4.86 19.17 25.84
C LYS A 107 -4.25 19.12 24.44
N PRO A 108 -4.10 20.28 23.77
CA PRO A 108 -3.43 20.33 22.47
C PRO A 108 -1.99 19.85 22.55
N ILE A 109 -1.50 19.24 21.46
CA ILE A 109 -0.13 18.74 21.35
C ILE A 109 0.66 19.71 20.48
N GLU A 110 1.76 20.24 21.00
CA GLU A 110 2.65 21.15 20.27
C GLU A 110 3.42 20.39 19.19
N VAL A 111 3.49 20.96 17.99
CA VAL A 111 4.25 20.41 16.86
C VAL A 111 5.37 21.39 16.55
N GLU A 112 6.60 20.91 16.61
CA GLU A 112 7.77 21.73 16.28
C GLU A 112 7.79 22.09 14.78
N ASP A 113 8.44 23.19 14.44
CA ASP A 113 8.50 23.68 13.05
C ASP A 113 9.26 22.70 12.14
N ASP A 114 10.24 21.97 12.68
CA ASP A 114 11.01 20.91 12.03
C ASP A 114 10.42 19.51 12.26
N PHE A 115 9.08 19.45 12.35
CA PHE A 115 8.30 18.23 12.55
C PHE A 115 8.87 16.97 11.89
N SER A 116 9.06 15.95 12.71
CA SER A 116 9.41 14.60 12.29
C SER A 116 8.26 13.62 12.56
N SER A 117 8.15 12.58 11.75
CA SER A 117 7.13 11.54 11.95
C SER A 117 7.24 10.82 13.30
N GLY A 118 8.43 10.86 13.93
CA GLY A 118 8.70 10.27 15.25
C GLY A 118 8.10 11.08 16.41
N ASP A 119 7.81 12.36 16.21
CA ASP A 119 7.35 13.26 17.28
C ASP A 119 5.98 12.82 17.84
N LEU A 120 5.16 12.17 17.00
CA LEU A 120 3.85 11.65 17.38
C LEU A 120 3.85 10.16 17.74
N ALA A 121 5.00 9.47 17.77
CA ALA A 121 5.05 8.02 17.96
C ALA A 121 4.42 7.58 19.30
N GLU A 122 4.72 8.30 20.39
CA GLU A 122 4.14 8.01 21.71
C GLU A 122 2.63 8.26 21.73
N PHE A 123 2.18 9.35 21.11
CA PHE A 123 0.76 9.69 21.02
C PHE A 123 -0.02 8.64 20.21
N LEU A 124 0.50 8.26 19.04
CA LEU A 124 -0.08 7.21 18.20
C LEU A 124 -0.18 5.86 18.93
N SER A 125 0.83 5.51 19.73
CA SER A 125 0.84 4.24 20.45
C SER A 125 -0.12 4.20 21.64
N ASN A 126 -0.40 5.34 22.28
CA ASN A 126 -1.06 5.37 23.59
C ASN A 126 -2.42 6.06 23.58
N GLN A 127 -2.72 6.85 22.56
CA GLN A 127 -3.89 7.74 22.54
C GLN A 127 -4.68 7.73 21.23
N VAL A 128 -4.31 6.86 20.29
CA VAL A 128 -5.01 6.69 19.01
C VAL A 128 -5.35 5.22 18.82
N TYR A 129 -6.60 4.92 18.44
CA TYR A 129 -7.04 3.55 18.16
C TYR A 129 -6.16 2.94 17.06
N ASN A 130 -5.46 1.84 17.36
CA ASN A 130 -4.50 1.21 16.44
C ASN A 130 -3.53 2.21 15.76
N GLY A 131 -3.12 3.27 16.47
CA GLY A 131 -2.36 4.37 15.87
C GLY A 131 -1.00 3.95 15.29
N THR A 132 -0.41 2.86 15.79
CA THR A 132 0.86 2.30 15.27
C THR A 132 0.75 1.68 13.88
N GLU A 133 -0.47 1.39 13.41
CA GLU A 133 -0.69 0.91 12.04
C GLU A 133 -0.69 2.03 11.01
N TYR A 134 -0.68 3.30 11.44
CA TYR A 134 -0.67 4.46 10.56
C TYR A 134 0.75 4.95 10.34
N HIS A 135 1.06 5.27 9.09
CA HIS A 135 2.36 5.78 8.68
C HIS A 135 2.26 7.17 8.08
N PHE A 136 3.23 8.00 8.47
CA PHE A 136 3.27 9.41 8.06
C PHE A 136 3.30 9.51 6.54
N TRP A 137 2.45 10.39 6.02
CA TRP A 137 2.36 10.68 4.60
C TRP A 137 2.87 12.08 4.27
N GLU A 138 2.25 13.10 4.84
CA GLU A 138 2.64 14.48 4.63
C GLU A 138 2.15 15.39 5.76
N LYS A 139 2.83 16.54 5.93
CA LYS A 139 2.32 17.70 6.65
C LYS A 139 2.09 18.80 5.62
N LYS A 140 0.85 19.28 5.49
CA LYS A 140 0.47 20.28 4.49
C LYS A 140 -0.48 21.30 5.07
N GLY A 141 -0.04 22.56 5.12
CA GLY A 141 -0.80 23.62 5.80
C GLY A 141 -1.06 23.24 7.27
N ASN A 142 -2.34 23.21 7.64
CA ASN A 142 -2.78 22.93 9.01
C ASN A 142 -3.16 21.47 9.23
N THR A 143 -2.72 20.54 8.36
CA THR A 143 -2.98 19.12 8.55
C THR A 143 -1.71 18.28 8.53
N ILE A 144 -1.73 17.20 9.30
CA ILE A 144 -0.75 16.11 9.22
C ILE A 144 -1.52 14.84 8.90
N THR A 145 -1.16 14.19 7.80
CA THR A 145 -1.86 13.02 7.28
C THR A 145 -1.00 11.78 7.44
N TYR A 146 -1.63 10.72 7.93
CA TYR A 146 -1.09 9.38 7.96
C TYR A 146 -2.06 8.43 7.25
N TYR A 147 -1.52 7.39 6.61
CA TYR A 147 -2.31 6.31 6.01
C TYR A 147 -2.00 4.99 6.70
N GLN A 148 -3.02 4.16 6.85
CA GLN A 148 -2.90 2.82 7.41
C GLN A 148 -1.93 1.98 6.55
N GLN A 149 -1.22 1.07 7.21
CA GLN A 149 -0.40 0.05 6.59
C GLN A 149 -0.99 -1.34 6.82
N TYR A 150 -0.80 -2.21 5.84
CA TYR A 150 -0.97 -3.65 5.99
C TYR A 150 0.38 -4.33 5.79
N GLY A 151 0.90 -4.95 6.85
CA GLY A 151 2.28 -5.46 6.88
C GLY A 151 3.29 -4.31 6.85
N GLN A 152 3.93 -4.08 5.70
CA GLN A 152 4.87 -2.97 5.47
C GLN A 152 4.44 -2.09 4.28
N LYS A 153 3.20 -2.29 3.79
CA LYS A 153 2.67 -1.69 2.59
C LYS A 153 1.62 -0.66 2.96
N THR A 154 1.85 0.58 2.55
CA THR A 154 0.92 1.69 2.81
C THR A 154 -0.30 1.60 1.91
N LEU A 155 -1.48 1.85 2.49
CA LEU A 155 -2.73 2.00 1.76
C LEU A 155 -2.78 3.43 1.21
N TYR A 156 -2.17 3.64 0.04
CA TYR A 156 -1.95 4.96 -0.55
C TYR A 156 -3.27 5.70 -0.75
N ARG A 157 -3.33 6.92 -0.20
CA ARG A 157 -4.44 7.86 -0.42
C ARG A 157 -5.83 7.30 -0.09
N ASN A 158 -5.90 6.29 0.78
CA ASN A 158 -7.16 5.67 1.15
C ASN A 158 -7.86 6.45 2.26
N LEU A 159 -8.92 7.19 1.91
CA LEU A 159 -9.67 8.02 2.86
C LEU A 159 -10.43 7.21 3.93
N LYS A 160 -10.64 5.91 3.74
CA LYS A 160 -11.25 5.01 4.75
C LYS A 160 -10.22 4.24 5.60
N GLY A 161 -8.93 4.50 5.39
CA GLY A 161 -7.81 4.05 6.21
C GLY A 161 -6.85 5.19 6.49
N ALA A 162 -7.38 6.36 6.89
CA ALA A 162 -6.62 7.58 7.08
C ALA A 162 -6.72 8.10 8.51
N LEU A 163 -5.66 8.75 8.97
CA LEU A 163 -5.61 9.51 10.22
C LEU A 163 -5.12 10.91 9.89
N ILE A 164 -5.96 11.92 10.16
CA ILE A 164 -5.71 13.31 9.77
C ILE A 164 -5.80 14.18 11.01
N PHE A 165 -4.65 14.69 11.45
CA PHE A 165 -4.54 15.67 12.52
C PHE A 165 -4.82 17.07 11.99
N ASN A 166 -5.52 17.89 12.78
CA ASN A 166 -5.79 19.29 12.50
C ASN A 166 -5.02 20.18 13.49
N LEU A 167 -4.27 21.13 12.94
CA LEU A 167 -3.48 22.09 13.69
C LEU A 167 -4.23 23.43 13.79
N ASN A 168 -4.09 24.10 14.92
CA ASN A 168 -4.50 25.49 15.08
C ASN A 168 -3.44 26.47 14.57
N GLU A 169 -3.70 27.77 14.69
CA GLU A 169 -2.78 28.84 14.27
C GLU A 169 -1.45 28.86 15.06
N GLU A 170 -1.40 28.22 16.22
CA GLU A 170 -0.20 28.09 17.06
C GLU A 170 0.58 26.79 16.76
N ASN A 171 0.31 26.10 15.64
CA ASN A 171 0.93 24.82 15.28
C ASN A 171 0.67 23.70 16.32
N LYS A 172 -0.47 23.74 17.02
CA LYS A 172 -0.85 22.69 17.98
C LYS A 172 -1.93 21.80 17.40
N ILE A 173 -1.77 20.49 17.52
CA ILE A 173 -2.82 19.52 17.19
C ILE A 173 -3.94 19.67 18.22
N VAL A 174 -5.14 19.99 17.74
CA VAL A 174 -6.33 20.17 18.59
C VAL A 174 -7.36 19.07 18.38
N SER A 175 -7.33 18.41 17.23
CA SER A 175 -8.26 17.34 16.89
C SER A 175 -7.68 16.43 15.81
N TYR A 176 -8.30 15.27 15.62
CA TYR A 176 -8.05 14.42 14.47
C TYR A 176 -9.31 13.72 14.01
N ASN A 177 -9.31 13.33 12.73
CA ASN A 177 -10.28 12.42 12.16
C ASN A 177 -9.59 11.10 11.82
N GLN A 178 -10.25 10.00 12.13
CA GLN A 178 -9.74 8.66 11.94
C GLN A 178 -10.77 7.79 11.23
N THR A 179 -10.32 7.12 10.18
CA THR A 179 -11.01 6.01 9.52
C THR A 179 -10.06 4.82 9.49
N TYR A 180 -10.61 3.61 9.58
CA TYR A 180 -9.81 2.39 9.68
C TYR A 180 -10.38 1.30 8.80
N LEU A 181 -9.51 0.54 8.14
CA LEU A 181 -9.86 -0.67 7.44
C LEU A 181 -9.60 -1.88 8.32
N GLU A 182 -10.61 -2.71 8.49
CA GLU A 182 -10.56 -3.97 9.20
C GLU A 182 -10.84 -5.15 8.25
N ASN A 183 -10.65 -6.36 8.77
CA ASN A 183 -10.92 -7.59 8.01
C ASN A 183 -10.20 -7.62 6.65
N ILE A 184 -8.96 -7.11 6.61
CA ILE A 184 -8.12 -7.15 5.41
C ILE A 184 -7.77 -8.61 5.11
N LYS A 185 -8.13 -9.06 3.91
CA LYS A 185 -7.95 -10.43 3.44
C LYS A 185 -7.20 -10.44 2.13
N GLU A 186 -6.20 -11.30 2.08
CA GLU A 186 -5.52 -11.68 0.85
C GLU A 186 -6.49 -12.39 -0.09
N MET A 187 -6.61 -11.88 -1.32
CA MET A 187 -7.41 -12.48 -2.38
C MET A 187 -6.50 -13.22 -3.35
N ASP A 188 -6.96 -14.37 -3.83
CA ASP A 188 -6.28 -15.19 -4.84
C ASP A 188 -4.86 -15.61 -4.42
N GLU A 189 -4.09 -16.16 -5.36
CA GLU A 189 -2.68 -16.50 -5.14
C GLU A 189 -1.77 -15.34 -5.56
N LYS A 190 -0.58 -15.26 -4.97
CA LYS A 190 0.42 -14.26 -5.35
C LYS A 190 0.92 -14.47 -6.78
N GLU A 191 0.75 -13.45 -7.61
CA GLU A 191 1.21 -13.39 -8.98
C GLU A 191 2.49 -12.56 -9.09
N ASN A 192 3.28 -12.78 -10.15
CA ASN A 192 4.43 -11.92 -10.42
C ASN A 192 3.95 -10.50 -10.70
N ILE A 193 4.59 -9.51 -10.08
CA ILE A 193 4.33 -8.10 -10.37
C ILE A 193 5.36 -7.57 -11.38
N ILE A 194 4.95 -6.54 -12.12
CA ILE A 194 5.78 -5.88 -13.13
C ILE A 194 7.04 -5.34 -12.46
N SER A 195 8.19 -5.55 -13.11
CA SER A 195 9.48 -5.17 -12.56
C SER A 195 9.62 -3.64 -12.43
N PRO A 196 10.43 -3.16 -11.48
CA PRO A 196 10.68 -1.72 -11.31
C PRO A 196 11.10 -0.97 -12.58
N LEU A 197 11.99 -1.56 -13.38
CA LEU A 197 12.53 -0.91 -14.58
C LEU A 197 11.49 -0.84 -15.70
N GLU A 198 10.64 -1.86 -15.83
CA GLU A 198 9.52 -1.84 -16.78
C GLU A 198 8.48 -0.78 -16.40
N VAL A 199 8.22 -0.59 -15.11
CA VAL A 199 7.32 0.47 -14.62
C VAL A 199 7.88 1.85 -14.95
N ILE A 200 9.17 2.11 -14.69
CA ILE A 200 9.82 3.40 -15.03
C ILE A 200 9.74 3.62 -16.55
N LEU A 201 10.05 2.60 -17.34
CA LEU A 201 9.95 2.67 -18.80
C LEU A 201 8.51 2.91 -19.27
N SER A 202 7.51 2.34 -18.59
CA SER A 202 6.09 2.57 -18.87
C SER A 202 5.70 4.03 -18.61
N LEU A 203 6.17 4.63 -17.51
CA LEU A 203 5.93 6.06 -17.24
C LEU A 203 6.48 6.95 -18.36
N PHE A 204 7.70 6.66 -18.84
CA PHE A 204 8.29 7.39 -19.97
C PHE A 204 7.49 7.19 -21.26
N LYS A 205 7.17 5.94 -21.63
CA LYS A 205 6.40 5.62 -22.85
C LYS A 205 5.03 6.29 -22.88
N ASN A 206 4.41 6.46 -21.71
CA ASN A 206 3.13 7.14 -21.55
C ASN A 206 3.26 8.65 -21.31
N SER A 207 4.46 9.24 -21.50
CA SER A 207 4.73 10.68 -21.36
C SER A 207 4.45 11.26 -19.97
N TYR A 208 4.57 10.45 -18.91
CA TYR A 208 4.48 10.94 -17.52
C TYR A 208 5.82 11.46 -16.99
N ILE A 209 6.93 10.98 -17.54
CA ILE A 209 8.28 11.44 -17.24
C ILE A 209 9.03 11.68 -18.54
N ASP A 210 9.95 12.63 -18.51
CA ASP A 210 10.77 13.01 -19.66
C ASP A 210 12.08 12.21 -19.71
N SER A 211 12.85 12.39 -20.79
CA SER A 211 14.25 11.98 -20.82
C SER A 211 15.04 12.73 -19.75
N ASP A 212 16.17 12.16 -19.32
CA ASP A 212 17.05 12.74 -18.29
C ASP A 212 16.41 12.90 -16.88
N ALA A 213 15.22 12.31 -16.66
CA ALA A 213 14.55 12.30 -15.36
C ALA A 213 15.30 11.45 -14.32
N PHE A 214 15.16 11.78 -13.03
CA PHE A 214 15.76 11.04 -11.94
C PHE A 214 14.73 10.37 -11.03
N VAL A 215 14.78 9.04 -10.95
CA VAL A 215 13.93 8.25 -10.05
C VAL A 215 14.62 8.07 -8.69
N SER A 216 14.14 8.79 -7.68
CA SER A 216 14.76 8.81 -6.35
C SER A 216 14.29 7.67 -5.44
N LYS A 217 13.07 7.18 -5.61
CA LYS A 217 12.48 6.16 -4.74
C LYS A 217 11.40 5.35 -5.43
N MET A 218 11.30 4.08 -5.09
CA MET A 218 10.18 3.23 -5.47
C MET A 218 9.74 2.35 -4.29
N GLU A 219 8.44 2.36 -3.99
CA GLU A 219 7.85 1.63 -2.88
C GLU A 219 6.60 0.87 -3.31
N LEU A 220 6.40 -0.31 -2.74
CA LEU A 220 5.19 -1.09 -2.96
C LEU A 220 4.16 -0.78 -1.86
N GLY A 221 2.93 -0.58 -2.27
CA GLY A 221 1.79 -0.37 -1.39
C GLY A 221 0.51 -0.87 -2.04
N TYR A 222 -0.63 -0.36 -1.58
CA TYR A 222 -1.92 -0.66 -2.18
C TYR A 222 -2.68 0.62 -2.51
N TYR A 223 -3.43 0.60 -3.60
CA TYR A 223 -4.36 1.65 -3.98
C TYR A 223 -5.77 1.07 -4.02
N THR A 224 -6.80 1.86 -3.70
CA THR A 224 -8.19 1.39 -3.80
C THR A 224 -8.64 1.39 -5.26
N GLN A 225 -8.91 0.20 -5.80
CA GLN A 225 -9.40 0.04 -7.16
C GLN A 225 -10.93 0.13 -7.22
N LEU A 226 -11.62 -0.39 -6.20
CA LEU A 226 -13.06 -0.33 -6.10
C LEU A 226 -13.46 -0.10 -4.64
N ASP A 227 -14.33 0.87 -4.40
CA ASP A 227 -14.84 1.21 -3.07
C ASP A 227 -16.35 0.98 -2.99
N THR A 228 -16.75 -0.21 -2.52
CA THR A 228 -18.17 -0.57 -2.31
C THR A 228 -18.42 -0.91 -0.84
N SER A 229 -19.17 -1.98 -0.53
CA SER A 229 -19.32 -2.50 0.84
C SER A 229 -18.05 -3.17 1.35
N ALA A 230 -17.25 -3.71 0.44
CA ALA A 230 -15.86 -4.10 0.65
C ALA A 230 -15.00 -3.40 -0.41
N GLN A 231 -13.84 -2.92 0.01
CA GLN A 231 -12.85 -2.35 -0.89
C GLN A 231 -12.06 -3.47 -1.56
N LEU A 232 -11.78 -3.28 -2.85
CA LEU A 232 -10.75 -4.02 -3.58
C LEU A 232 -9.50 -3.15 -3.62
N LEU A 233 -8.43 -3.63 -3.00
CA LEU A 233 -7.14 -2.96 -2.96
C LEU A 233 -6.19 -3.66 -3.92
N THR A 234 -5.58 -2.90 -4.83
CA THR A 234 -4.66 -3.42 -5.84
C THR A 234 -3.21 -3.11 -5.45
N PRO A 235 -2.27 -4.07 -5.54
CA PRO A 235 -0.87 -3.80 -5.30
C PRO A 235 -0.38 -2.75 -6.30
N THR A 236 0.32 -1.75 -5.79
CA THR A 236 0.65 -0.54 -6.55
C THR A 236 2.07 -0.09 -6.24
N TRP A 237 2.83 0.16 -7.29
CA TRP A 237 4.11 0.86 -7.19
C TRP A 237 3.86 2.35 -7.01
N LYS A 238 4.45 2.95 -5.98
CA LYS A 238 4.64 4.40 -5.85
C LYS A 238 6.06 4.73 -6.32
N ILE A 239 6.18 5.61 -7.29
CA ILE A 239 7.45 6.02 -7.91
C ILE A 239 7.64 7.50 -7.68
N THR A 240 8.75 7.90 -7.08
CA THR A 240 9.13 9.31 -6.91
C THR A 240 10.14 9.70 -7.98
N VAL A 241 9.73 10.59 -8.89
CA VAL A 241 10.55 11.12 -10.00
C VAL A 241 10.53 12.64 -9.93
N ASP A 242 11.70 13.26 -9.80
CA ASP A 242 11.85 14.71 -9.67
C ASP A 242 10.86 15.34 -8.68
N ASP A 243 10.80 14.77 -7.46
CA ASP A 243 9.90 15.14 -6.36
C ASP A 243 8.38 14.97 -6.61
N LYS A 244 8.00 14.35 -7.73
CA LYS A 244 6.59 13.99 -8.04
C LYS A 244 6.36 12.51 -7.84
N ASN A 245 5.20 12.18 -7.29
CA ASN A 245 4.79 10.79 -7.06
C ASN A 245 3.85 10.30 -8.18
N TYR A 246 4.18 9.16 -8.76
CA TYR A 246 3.37 8.43 -9.73
C TYR A 246 2.95 7.09 -9.12
N TYR A 247 1.81 6.56 -9.56
CA TYR A 247 1.25 5.31 -9.07
C TYR A 247 0.98 4.40 -10.25
N VAL A 248 1.46 3.15 -10.18
CA VAL A 248 1.27 2.17 -11.25
C VAL A 248 0.80 0.87 -10.64
N ASN A 249 -0.32 0.34 -11.13
CA ASN A 249 -0.81 -0.97 -10.74
C ASN A 249 0.26 -2.02 -11.02
N ALA A 250 0.67 -2.74 -9.98
CA ALA A 250 1.82 -3.64 -10.05
C ALA A 250 1.52 -4.93 -10.82
N LEU A 251 0.24 -5.29 -11.00
CA LEU A 251 -0.19 -6.46 -11.77
C LEU A 251 -0.56 -6.10 -13.21
N ALA A 252 -1.37 -5.05 -13.40
CA ALA A 252 -1.91 -4.68 -14.71
C ALA A 252 -1.05 -3.65 -15.48
N GLY A 253 -0.17 -2.92 -14.80
CA GLY A 253 0.69 -1.90 -15.41
C GLY A 253 -0.02 -0.58 -15.72
N GLU A 254 -1.29 -0.46 -15.34
CA GLU A 254 -2.08 0.75 -15.51
C GLU A 254 -1.57 1.88 -14.60
N ILE A 255 -1.39 3.07 -15.16
CA ILE A 255 -0.99 4.25 -14.40
C ILE A 255 -2.22 4.83 -13.71
N ILE A 256 -2.18 4.88 -12.39
CA ILE A 256 -3.27 5.37 -11.55
C ILE A 256 -3.08 6.88 -11.37
N GLN A 257 -4.07 7.64 -11.85
CA GLN A 257 -4.15 9.07 -11.58
C GLN A 257 -5.01 9.26 -10.34
N PRO A 258 -4.41 9.64 -9.20
CA PRO A 258 -5.19 9.79 -7.99
C PRO A 258 -6.06 11.05 -8.12
N GLU A 259 -7.37 10.90 -7.90
CA GLU A 259 -8.29 12.04 -7.93
C GLU A 259 -7.82 13.12 -6.94
N THR A 260 -7.82 14.37 -7.40
CA THR A 260 -7.55 15.52 -6.53
C THR A 260 -8.87 15.87 -5.86
N GLU A 261 -9.36 14.99 -4.98
CA GLU A 261 -10.47 15.39 -4.11
C GLU A 261 -9.91 16.42 -3.12
N GLU A 262 -10.21 17.69 -3.39
CA GLU A 262 -10.12 18.74 -2.38
C GLU A 262 -11.00 18.31 -1.20
N LEU A 263 -10.37 17.97 -0.08
CA LEU A 263 -11.05 17.72 1.19
C LEU A 263 -11.87 18.99 1.52
N LYS A 264 -13.15 18.97 1.21
CA LYS A 264 -14.09 19.96 1.72
C LYS A 264 -14.22 19.70 3.22
N VAL A 265 -13.52 20.52 3.98
CA VAL A 265 -13.74 20.66 5.41
C VAL A 265 -15.10 21.37 5.57
N GLU A 266 -16.15 20.62 5.86
CA GLU A 266 -17.41 21.15 6.44
C GLU A 266 -17.41 20.99 7.97
#